data_AF-A0A3M4KSY2-F1
#
_entry.id   AF-A0A3M4KSY2-F1
#
_cell.length_a   1.000
_cell.length_b   1.000
_cell.length_c   1.000
_cell.angle_alpha   90.00
_cell.angle_beta   90.00
_cell.angle_gamma   90.00
#
_symmetry.space_group_name_H-M   'P 1'
#
loop_
_entity.id
_entity.type
_entity.pdbx_description
1 polymer ?
#
loop_
_entity_poly.entity_id
_entity_poly.type
_entity_poly.pdbx_seq_one_letter_code
_entity_poly.pdbx_strand_id
1 'polypeptide(L)'
;DLRNPMTVISMLCGMMQKSFSSDGPHTSRRISTAIDTMQQAASRMNVLLEDLLDTSKIEAGRYTITPQPLEVSQIFEEAYTLLAPLAMDKSIEISFNAEPDIKVNADPERLFQVLSNLIGNAIKFT
;
A
#
# COMPACT_ATOMS: atom_id res chain seq x y z
N ASP A 1 -7.45 -5.73 -11.17
CA ASP A 1 -7.25 -7.14 -11.57
C ASP A 1 -6.90 -7.99 -10.35
N LEU A 2 -7.92 -8.52 -9.66
CA LEU A 2 -7.76 -9.35 -8.47
C LEU A 2 -7.21 -10.75 -8.78
N ARG A 3 -7.22 -11.16 -10.05
CA ARG A 3 -6.80 -12.50 -10.46
C ARG A 3 -5.31 -12.70 -10.26
N ASN A 4 -4.50 -11.68 -10.53
CA ASN A 4 -3.05 -11.75 -10.46
C ASN A 4 -2.52 -12.08 -9.03
N PRO A 5 -2.91 -11.36 -7.95
CA PRO A 5 -2.50 -11.73 -6.60
C PRO A 5 -3.06 -13.09 -6.14
N MET A 6 -4.27 -13.50 -6.55
CA MET A 6 -4.79 -14.85 -6.27
C MET A 6 -3.93 -15.94 -6.91
N THR A 7 -3.52 -15.76 -8.17
CA THR A 7 -2.67 -16.72 -8.88
C THR A 7 -1.32 -16.91 -8.18
N VAL A 8 -0.73 -15.82 -7.67
CA VAL A 8 0.52 -15.88 -6.88
C VAL A 8 0.33 -16.69 -5.60
N ILE A 9 -0.74 -16.42 -4.85
CA ILE A 9 -1.05 -17.16 -3.61
C ILE A 9 -1.25 -18.65 -3.89
N SER A 10 -2.07 -19.00 -4.88
CA SER A 10 -2.32 -20.41 -5.25
C SER A 10 -1.04 -21.14 -5.68
N MET A 11 -0.16 -20.47 -6.45
CA MET A 11 1.12 -21.03 -6.86
C MET A 11 2.02 -21.31 -5.65
N LEU A 12 2.15 -20.35 -4.73
CA LEU A 12 3.00 -20.46 -3.54
C LEU A 12 2.51 -21.57 -2.59
N CYS A 13 1.19 -21.68 -2.39
CA CYS A 13 0.58 -22.81 -1.69
C CYS A 13 0.98 -24.15 -2.32
N GLY A 14 0.92 -24.26 -3.65
CA GLY A 14 1.33 -25.47 -4.37
C GLY A 14 2.84 -25.78 -4.24
N MET A 15 3.69 -24.75 -4.21
CA MET A 15 5.13 -24.92 -3.98
C MET A 15 5.43 -25.35 -2.54
N MET A 16 4.73 -24.81 -1.55
CA MET A 16 4.86 -25.22 -0.16
C MET A 16 4.43 -26.68 0.02
N GLN A 17 3.30 -27.10 -0.54
CA GLN A 17 2.83 -28.50 -0.51
C GLN A 17 3.90 -29.47 -1.06
N LYS A 18 4.52 -29.15 -2.21
CA LYS A 18 5.59 -29.97 -2.79
C LYS A 18 6.87 -29.97 -1.95
N SER A 19 7.17 -28.85 -1.29
CA SER A 19 8.36 -28.70 -0.45
C SER A 19 8.22 -29.48 0.87
N PHE A 20 7.01 -29.56 1.43
CA PHE A 20 6.71 -30.45 2.58
C PHE A 20 6.86 -31.94 2.26
N SER A 21 6.73 -32.33 0.98
CA SER A 21 6.97 -33.71 0.53
C SER A 21 8.46 -34.01 0.22
N SER A 22 9.35 -33.02 0.35
CA SER A 22 10.77 -33.13 0.01
C SER A 22 11.64 -32.81 1.24
N ASP A 23 12.27 -33.84 1.82
CA ASP A 23 13.20 -33.65 2.93
C ASP A 23 14.55 -33.13 2.45
N GLY A 24 14.87 -31.88 2.79
CA GLY A 24 16.15 -31.26 2.47
C GLY A 24 16.45 -30.03 3.33
N PRO A 25 17.74 -29.69 3.53
CA PRO A 25 18.16 -28.61 4.44
C PRO A 25 17.65 -27.21 4.03
N HIS A 26 17.17 -27.05 2.80
CA HIS A 26 16.64 -25.78 2.28
C HIS A 26 15.12 -25.67 2.31
N THR A 27 14.39 -26.72 2.74
CA THR A 27 12.92 -26.74 2.75
C THR A 27 12.33 -25.64 3.64
N SER A 28 12.88 -25.44 4.84
CA SER A 28 12.43 -24.39 5.77
C SER A 28 12.56 -22.97 5.19
N ARG A 29 13.70 -22.66 4.55
CA ARG A 29 13.91 -21.33 3.95
C ARG A 29 12.95 -21.06 2.78
N ARG A 30 12.70 -22.06 1.93
CA ARG A 30 11.76 -21.94 0.80
C ARG A 30 10.32 -21.74 1.29
N ILE A 31 9.91 -22.46 2.33
CA ILE A 31 8.60 -22.30 2.97
C ILE A 31 8.47 -20.89 3.56
N SER A 32 9.46 -20.40 4.30
CA SER A 32 9.46 -19.05 4.87
C SER A 32 9.32 -17.97 3.79
N THR A 33 10.11 -18.02 2.71
CA THR A 33 10.00 -17.05 1.61
C THR A 33 8.64 -17.14 0.90
N ALA A 34 8.07 -18.34 0.76
CA ALA A 34 6.75 -18.52 0.18
C ALA A 34 5.65 -17.88 1.04
N ILE A 35 5.71 -18.05 2.37
CA ILE A 35 4.80 -17.41 3.33
C ILE A 35 4.90 -15.89 3.23
N ASP A 36 6.12 -15.32 3.25
CA ASP A 36 6.32 -13.87 3.16
C ASP A 36 5.71 -13.30 1.86
N THR A 37 5.91 -13.99 0.75
CA THR A 37 5.38 -13.58 -0.56
C THR A 37 3.85 -13.69 -0.60
N MET A 38 3.27 -14.75 -0.01
CA MET A 38 1.82 -14.89 0.12
C MET A 38 1.22 -13.76 0.96
N GLN A 39 1.88 -13.40 2.08
CA GLN A 39 1.43 -12.34 2.95
C GLN A 39 1.41 -10.99 2.23
N GLN A 40 2.43 -10.71 1.42
CA GLN A 40 2.47 -9.51 0.58
C GLN A 40 1.35 -9.52 -0.49
N ALA A 41 1.11 -10.66 -1.14
CA ALA A 41 0.04 -10.79 -2.14
C ALA A 41 -1.36 -10.60 -1.52
N ALA A 42 -1.60 -11.16 -0.34
CA ALA A 42 -2.85 -11.00 0.41
C ALA A 42 -3.05 -9.55 0.85
N SER A 43 -2.00 -8.89 1.36
CA SER A 43 -2.04 -7.46 1.70
C SER A 43 -2.41 -6.60 0.49
N ARG A 44 -1.78 -6.84 -0.67
CA ARG A 44 -2.13 -6.14 -1.91
C ARG A 44 -3.57 -6.39 -2.35
N MET A 45 -4.10 -7.59 -2.13
CA MET A 45 -5.48 -7.91 -2.45
C MET A 45 -6.47 -7.14 -1.57
N ASN A 46 -6.18 -7.04 -0.28
CA ASN A 46 -7.02 -6.27 0.64
C ASN A 46 -7.09 -4.79 0.22
N VAL A 47 -5.97 -4.19 -0.19
CA VAL A 47 -5.97 -2.81 -0.73
C VAL A 47 -6.88 -2.69 -1.95
N LEU A 48 -6.76 -3.62 -2.91
CA LEU A 48 -7.61 -3.61 -4.11
C LEU A 48 -9.11 -3.82 -3.81
N LEU A 49 -9.42 -4.61 -2.78
CA LEU A 49 -10.80 -4.81 -2.33
C LEU A 49 -11.34 -3.55 -1.66
N GLU A 50 -10.55 -2.89 -0.81
CA GLU A 50 -10.95 -1.64 -0.17
C GLU A 50 -11.20 -0.54 -1.22
N ASP A 51 -10.31 -0.40 -2.20
CA ASP A 51 -10.47 0.55 -3.32
C ASP A 51 -11.77 0.29 -4.12
N LEU A 52 -12.10 -0.99 -4.34
CA LEU A 52 -13.34 -1.39 -5.03
C LEU A 52 -14.58 -1.08 -4.20
N LEU A 53 -14.54 -1.34 -2.89
CA LEU A 53 -15.63 -1.03 -1.97
C LEU A 53 -15.85 0.47 -1.87
N ASP A 54 -14.79 1.25 -1.77
CA ASP A 54 -14.85 2.70 -1.72
C ASP A 54 -15.39 3.28 -3.05
N THR A 55 -14.95 2.76 -4.20
CA THR A 55 -15.53 3.13 -5.50
C THR A 55 -17.03 2.84 -5.55
N SER A 56 -17.44 1.66 -5.08
CA SER A 56 -18.86 1.27 -5.04
C SER A 56 -19.69 2.16 -4.10
N LYS A 57 -19.13 2.58 -2.96
CA LYS A 57 -19.78 3.55 -2.06
C LYS A 57 -19.91 4.92 -2.72
N ILE A 58 -18.89 5.37 -3.46
CA ILE A 58 -18.89 6.67 -4.17
C ILE A 58 -19.98 6.67 -5.25
N GLU A 59 -20.01 5.65 -6.12
CA GLU A 59 -21.00 5.53 -7.18
C GLU A 59 -22.44 5.43 -6.66
N ALA A 60 -22.62 4.79 -5.48
CA ALA A 60 -23.91 4.71 -4.80
C ALA A 60 -24.28 5.99 -4.02
N GLY A 61 -23.44 7.03 -4.01
CA GLY A 61 -23.66 8.25 -3.22
C GLY A 61 -23.61 8.03 -1.69
N ARG A 62 -23.00 6.93 -1.23
CA ARG A 62 -22.90 6.52 0.18
C ARG A 62 -21.53 6.77 0.79
N TYR A 63 -20.61 7.35 0.03
CA TYR A 63 -19.27 7.66 0.52
C TYR A 63 -19.31 8.94 1.37
N THR A 64 -18.96 8.80 2.64
CA THR A 64 -18.96 9.90 3.61
C THR A 64 -17.53 10.30 3.93
N ILE A 65 -17.25 11.60 3.88
CA ILE A 65 -16.02 12.19 4.39
C ILE A 65 -16.33 12.92 5.70
N THR A 66 -15.35 12.99 6.60
CA THR A 66 -15.44 13.74 7.86
C THR A 66 -14.39 14.84 7.88
N PRO A 67 -14.66 16.01 7.25
CA PRO A 67 -13.71 17.10 7.22
C PRO A 67 -13.50 17.69 8.61
N GLN A 68 -12.24 17.93 8.95
CA GLN A 68 -11.84 18.66 10.14
C GLN A 68 -10.70 19.63 9.82
N PRO A 69 -10.51 20.68 10.63
CA PRO A 69 -9.34 21.54 10.51
C PRO A 69 -8.05 20.71 10.65
N LEU A 70 -7.26 20.67 9.58
CA LEU A 70 -6.04 19.89 9.45
C LEU A 70 -4.90 20.82 9.09
N GLU A 71 -3.80 20.70 9.82
CA GLU A 71 -2.55 21.39 9.51
C GLU A 71 -1.83 20.65 8.36
N VAL A 72 -1.49 21.39 7.31
CA VAL A 72 -0.93 20.78 6.10
C VAL A 72 0.46 20.20 6.36
N SER A 73 1.28 20.83 7.19
CA SER A 73 2.59 20.32 7.62
C SER A 73 2.51 18.87 8.12
N GLN A 74 1.57 18.58 9.01
CA GLN A 74 1.41 17.28 9.66
C GLN A 74 1.14 16.16 8.65
N ILE A 75 0.22 16.39 7.69
CA ILE A 75 -0.13 15.36 6.71
C ILE A 75 1.03 15.08 5.73
N PHE A 76 1.82 16.10 5.41
CA PHE A 76 2.99 15.94 4.55
C PHE A 76 4.14 15.25 5.28
N GLU A 77 4.36 15.52 6.57
CA GLU A 77 5.33 14.80 7.40
C GLU A 77 5.00 13.31 7.52
N GLU A 78 3.72 12.98 7.72
CA GLU A 78 3.26 11.58 7.72
C GLU A 78 3.52 10.90 6.37
N ALA A 79 3.15 11.55 5.26
CA ALA A 79 3.36 11.01 3.92
C ALA A 79 4.85 10.85 3.59
N TYR A 80 5.68 11.83 3.98
CA TYR A 80 7.12 11.78 3.81
C TYR A 80 7.74 10.64 4.62
N THR A 81 7.35 10.47 5.88
CA THR A 81 7.87 9.40 6.75
C THR A 81 7.60 8.01 6.16
N LEU A 82 6.42 7.82 5.56
CA LEU A 82 6.06 6.56 4.92
C LEU A 82 6.85 6.32 3.61
N LEU A 83 7.05 7.36 2.80
CA LEU A 83 7.49 7.20 1.40
C LEU A 83 8.97 7.51 1.17
N ALA A 84 9.63 8.23 2.07
CA ALA A 84 11.05 8.56 1.97
C ALA A 84 11.95 7.31 1.83
N PRO A 85 11.74 6.20 2.58
CA PRO A 85 12.55 5.00 2.39
C PRO A 85 12.42 4.42 0.97
N LEU A 86 11.19 4.40 0.44
CA LEU A 86 10.90 3.88 -0.89
C LEU A 86 11.53 4.74 -2.01
N ALA A 87 11.56 6.07 -1.81
CA ALA A 87 12.22 6.99 -2.73
C ALA A 87 13.74 6.90 -2.65
N MET A 88 14.30 6.77 -1.44
CA MET A 88 15.74 6.57 -1.23
C MET A 88 16.26 5.32 -1.95
N ASP A 89 15.52 4.21 -1.88
CA ASP A 89 15.86 2.96 -2.61
C ASP A 89 15.95 3.16 -4.12
N LYS A 90 15.25 4.17 -4.66
CA LYS A 90 15.27 4.56 -6.07
C LYS A 90 16.14 5.78 -6.37
N SER A 91 16.88 6.31 -5.39
CA SER A 91 17.65 7.56 -5.53
C SER A 91 16.80 8.75 -5.98
N ILE A 92 15.53 8.81 -5.55
CA ILE A 92 14.59 9.90 -5.81
C ILE A 92 14.58 10.84 -4.61
N GLU A 93 14.68 12.14 -4.86
CA GLU A 93 14.51 13.18 -3.84
C GLU A 93 13.04 13.59 -3.75
N ILE A 94 12.50 13.59 -2.53
CA ILE A 94 11.17 14.14 -2.22
C ILE A 94 11.40 15.42 -1.42
N SER A 95 10.83 16.53 -1.87
CA SER A 95 10.81 17.79 -1.12
C SER A 95 9.38 18.31 -0.97
N PHE A 96 9.11 18.91 0.18
CA PHE A 96 7.85 19.57 0.47
C PHE A 96 8.11 21.05 0.72
N ASN A 97 7.33 21.92 0.06
CA ASN A 97 7.42 23.36 0.21
C ASN A 97 6.01 23.94 0.36
N ALA A 98 5.74 24.54 1.51
CA ALA A 98 4.49 25.23 1.82
C ALA A 98 4.76 26.39 2.78
N GLU A 99 3.85 27.38 2.81
CA GLU A 99 3.88 28.39 3.86
C GLU A 99 3.56 27.74 5.22
N PRO A 100 4.17 28.23 6.32
CA PRO A 100 3.85 27.75 7.65
C PRO A 100 2.38 28.01 8.01
N ASP A 101 1.84 27.20 8.93
CA ASP A 101 0.50 27.36 9.52
C ASP A 101 -0.69 27.29 8.55
N ILE A 102 -0.51 26.76 7.33
CA ILE A 102 -1.64 26.51 6.42
C ILE A 102 -2.55 25.42 7.02
N LYS A 103 -3.82 25.79 7.18
CA LYS A 103 -4.88 24.88 7.60
C LYS A 103 -5.92 24.69 6.51
N VAL A 104 -6.34 23.46 6.33
CA VAL A 104 -7.40 23.07 5.39
C VAL A 104 -8.52 22.35 6.12
N ASN A 105 -9.74 22.40 5.61
CA ASN A 105 -10.83 21.60 6.14
C ASN A 105 -10.93 20.31 5.31
N ALA A 106 -10.32 19.24 5.81
CA ALA A 106 -10.16 17.98 5.08
C ALA A 106 -10.33 16.78 6.01
N ASP A 107 -10.67 15.64 5.42
CA ASP A 107 -10.63 14.35 6.12
C ASP A 107 -9.17 13.84 6.08
N PRO A 108 -8.47 13.70 7.23
CA PRO A 108 -7.04 13.39 7.21
C PRO A 108 -6.73 12.02 6.62
N GLU A 109 -7.56 11.01 6.90
CA GLU A 109 -7.35 9.66 6.39
C GLU A 109 -7.47 9.65 4.86
N ARG A 110 -8.48 10.35 4.34
CA ARG A 110 -8.70 10.44 2.88
C ARG A 110 -7.66 11.31 2.19
N LEU A 111 -7.23 12.40 2.83
CA LEU A 111 -6.17 13.23 2.27
C LEU A 111 -4.83 12.48 2.26
N PHE A 112 -4.50 11.76 3.33
CA PHE A 112 -3.32 10.89 3.37
C PHE A 112 -3.37 9.81 2.28
N GLN A 113 -4.51 9.15 2.10
CA GLN A 113 -4.71 8.15 1.04
C GLN A 113 -4.46 8.75 -0.35
N VAL A 114 -4.97 9.96 -0.62
CA VAL A 114 -4.72 10.66 -1.88
C VAL A 114 -3.23 10.97 -2.06
N LEU A 115 -2.59 11.58 -1.06
CA LEU A 115 -1.18 11.93 -1.11
C LEU A 115 -0.28 10.71 -1.29
N SER A 116 -0.51 9.65 -0.51
CA SER A 116 0.27 8.41 -0.59
C SER A 116 0.13 7.72 -1.94
N ASN A 117 -1.07 7.71 -2.53
CA ASN A 117 -1.28 7.17 -3.87
C ASN A 117 -0.57 8.00 -4.96
N LEU A 118 -0.64 9.32 -4.89
CA LEU A 118 -0.01 10.20 -5.88
C LEU A 118 1.53 10.11 -5.80
N ILE A 119 2.09 10.27 -4.61
CA ILE A 119 3.55 10.24 -4.39
C ILE A 119 4.08 8.82 -4.64
N GLY A 120 3.37 7.78 -4.18
CA GLY A 120 3.73 6.40 -4.45
C GLY A 120 3.77 6.07 -5.94
N ASN A 121 2.82 6.60 -6.72
CA ASN A 121 2.85 6.49 -8.18
C ASN A 121 4.03 7.27 -8.77
N ALA A 122 4.32 8.49 -8.31
CA ALA A 122 5.46 9.27 -8.77
C ALA A 122 6.78 8.52 -8.54
N ILE A 123 6.99 7.94 -7.35
CA ILE A 123 8.16 7.11 -7.02
C ILE A 123 8.20 5.87 -7.93
N LYS A 124 7.06 5.21 -8.16
CA LYS A 124 7.02 3.97 -8.94
C LYS A 124 7.39 4.18 -10.41
N PHE A 125 6.94 5.29 -11.01
CA PHE A 125 7.04 5.56 -12.44
C PHE A 125 8.14 6.55 -12.83
N THR A 126 8.88 7.07 -11.85
CA THR A 126 10.21 7.69 -12.03
C THR A 126 11.29 6.63 -11.80
#